data_AF-A0A9Q3K8C1-F1
#
_entry.id   AF-A0A9Q3K8C1-F1
#
_cell.length_a   1.000
_cell.length_b   1.000
_cell.length_c   1.000
_cell.angle_alpha   90.00
_cell.angle_beta   90.00
_cell.angle_gamma   90.00
#
_symmetry.space_group_name_H-M   'P 1'
#
loop_
_entity.id
_entity.type
_entity.pdbx_description
1 polymer ?
#
loop_
_entity_poly.entity_id
_entity_poly.type
_entity_poly.pdbx_seq_one_letter_code
_entity_poly.pdbx_strand_id
1 'polypeptide(L)'
;MPGYEEVNWTHLNKDLITKWGRVEPERRYRKDSLMNLSSVTQENTGIGSLSKYKKFMVEYKAIVIYLLIYRYIPQDNMFHEDLFDCLSTDIKGAISKEMIKDNFMVGAEDGGYLIPPINILKKYIDQ
;
A
#
# COMPACT_ATOMS: atom_id res chain seq x y z
N MET A 1 -4.65 -62.92 12.32
CA MET A 1 -4.80 -61.74 11.42
C MET A 1 -4.25 -60.53 12.17
N PRO A 2 -3.01 -60.07 11.95
CA PRO A 2 -2.52 -58.85 12.55
C PRO A 2 -2.66 -57.72 11.52
N GLY A 3 -3.51 -56.74 11.78
CA GLY A 3 -3.76 -55.72 10.77
C GLY A 3 -4.77 -54.67 11.16
N TYR A 4 -4.67 -54.17 12.39
CA TYR A 4 -5.15 -52.83 12.67
C TYR A 4 -4.08 -52.18 13.53
N GLU A 5 -3.16 -51.49 12.86
CA GLU A 5 -2.39 -50.44 13.52
C GLU A 5 -3.39 -49.46 14.12
N GLU A 6 -3.21 -49.11 15.39
CA GLU A 6 -4.00 -48.07 16.04
C GLU A 6 -3.89 -46.80 15.20
N VAL A 7 -4.95 -46.51 14.43
CA VAL A 7 -5.01 -45.33 13.58
C VAL A 7 -4.86 -44.13 14.49
N ASN A 8 -3.70 -43.51 14.45
CA ASN A 8 -3.39 -42.36 15.27
C ASN A 8 -4.15 -41.15 14.70
N TRP A 9 -5.41 -41.04 15.12
CA TRP A 9 -6.35 -40.00 14.71
C TRP A 9 -5.77 -38.59 14.86
N THR A 10 -4.85 -38.39 15.82
CA THR A 10 -4.18 -37.09 16.01
C THR A 10 -3.21 -36.76 14.87
N HIS A 11 -2.52 -37.75 14.32
CA HIS A 11 -1.63 -37.58 13.19
C HIS A 11 -2.43 -37.36 11.90
N LEU A 12 -3.46 -38.17 11.69
CA LEU A 12 -4.37 -38.02 10.55
C LEU A 12 -5.04 -36.64 10.54
N ASN A 13 -5.49 -36.14 11.70
CA ASN A 13 -6.13 -34.84 11.80
C ASN A 13 -5.14 -33.68 11.53
N LYS A 14 -3.89 -33.77 12.01
CA LYS A 14 -2.84 -32.80 11.67
C LYS A 14 -2.54 -32.77 10.18
N ASP A 15 -2.42 -33.93 9.56
CA ASP A 15 -2.19 -34.05 8.12
C ASP A 15 -3.39 -33.50 7.32
N LEU A 16 -4.61 -33.76 7.79
CA LEU A 16 -5.83 -33.24 7.16
C LEU A 16 -5.89 -31.72 7.23
N ILE A 17 -5.58 -31.12 8.39
CA ILE A 17 -5.51 -29.66 8.56
C ILE A 17 -4.36 -29.06 7.74
N THR A 18 -3.21 -29.73 7.67
CA THR A 18 -2.05 -29.23 6.91
C THR A 18 -2.29 -29.27 5.40
N LYS A 19 -2.98 -30.31 4.89
CA LYS A 19 -3.25 -30.50 3.46
C LYS A 19 -4.52 -29.79 2.98
N TRP A 20 -5.57 -29.77 3.81
CA TRP A 20 -6.91 -29.28 3.42
C TRP A 20 -7.58 -28.38 4.44
N GLY A 21 -7.02 -28.24 5.65
CA GLY A 21 -7.38 -27.13 6.51
C GLY A 21 -7.11 -25.89 5.70
N ARG A 22 -8.14 -25.06 5.52
CA ARG A 22 -7.97 -23.74 4.93
C ARG A 22 -7.01 -22.99 5.83
N VAL A 23 -5.72 -23.07 5.54
CA VAL A 23 -4.76 -22.06 5.96
C VAL A 23 -5.32 -20.82 5.28
N GLU A 24 -6.06 -20.04 6.05
CA GLU A 24 -6.48 -18.72 5.61
C GLU A 24 -5.19 -18.07 5.09
N PRO A 25 -5.13 -17.71 3.79
CA PRO A 25 -3.87 -17.27 3.19
C PRO A 25 -3.33 -16.18 4.08
N GLU A 26 -2.12 -16.41 4.62
CA GLU A 26 -1.55 -15.56 5.64
C GLU A 26 -1.67 -14.12 5.19
N ARG A 27 -2.36 -13.29 5.98
CA ARG A 27 -2.81 -11.97 5.55
C ARG A 27 -1.59 -11.16 5.08
N ARG A 28 -1.43 -11.03 3.77
CA ARG A 28 -0.22 -10.45 3.17
C ARG A 28 -0.09 -8.98 3.51
N TYR A 29 -1.20 -8.24 3.53
CA TYR A 29 -1.25 -6.82 3.89
C TYR A 29 -2.47 -6.51 4.78
N ARG A 30 -2.31 -5.54 5.67
CA ARG A 30 -3.35 -4.98 6.56
C ARG A 30 -3.82 -3.63 6.02
N LYS A 31 -4.94 -3.11 6.54
CA LYS A 31 -5.42 -1.76 6.18
C LYS A 31 -4.35 -0.69 6.42
N ASP A 32 -3.62 -0.83 7.53
CA ASP A 32 -2.57 0.11 7.94
C ASP A 32 -1.26 -0.09 7.15
N SER A 33 -1.17 -1.09 6.25
CA SER A 33 0.05 -1.35 5.49
C SER A 33 0.48 -0.19 4.60
N LEU A 34 -0.47 0.63 4.11
CA LEU A 34 -0.15 1.85 3.35
C LEU A 34 0.45 2.94 4.25
N MET A 35 -0.15 3.17 5.41
CA MET A 35 0.36 4.14 6.40
C MET A 35 1.72 3.72 6.96
N ASN A 36 1.94 2.42 7.16
CA ASN A 36 3.23 1.90 7.58
C ASN A 36 4.28 2.07 6.46
N LEU A 37 3.91 1.81 5.20
CA LEU A 37 4.80 2.01 4.07
C LEU A 37 5.20 3.48 3.94
N SER A 38 4.25 4.41 4.11
CA SER A 38 4.53 5.85 4.04
C SER A 38 5.42 6.32 5.18
N SER A 39 5.10 5.92 6.41
CA SER A 39 5.86 6.30 7.61
C SER A 39 7.31 5.79 7.55
N VAL A 40 7.51 4.51 7.21
CA VAL A 40 8.86 3.92 7.04
C VAL A 40 9.64 4.62 5.94
N THR A 41 8.98 4.98 4.84
CA THR A 41 9.64 5.68 3.73
C THR A 41 10.06 7.09 4.13
N GLN A 42 9.23 7.78 4.91
CA GLN A 42 9.51 9.14 5.39
C GLN A 42 10.63 9.16 6.44
N GLU A 43 10.64 8.19 7.37
CA GLU A 43 11.74 8.01 8.34
C GLU A 43 13.09 7.77 7.63
N ASN A 44 13.08 7.06 6.50
CA ASN A 44 14.25 6.78 5.67
C ASN A 44 14.61 7.93 4.70
N THR A 45 14.52 9.17 5.19
CA THR A 45 14.85 10.41 4.46
C THR A 45 13.89 10.77 3.30
N GLY A 46 12.77 10.05 3.17
CA GLY A 46 11.80 10.25 2.10
C GLY A 46 12.31 9.80 0.73
N ILE A 47 11.39 9.81 -0.24
CA ILE A 47 11.72 9.48 -1.63
C ILE A 47 12.39 10.69 -2.27
N GLY A 48 13.72 10.66 -2.42
CA GLY A 48 14.51 11.71 -3.08
C GLY A 48 15.12 11.31 -4.43
N SER A 49 14.86 10.10 -4.93
CA SER A 49 15.44 9.57 -6.18
C SER A 49 14.43 8.75 -6.97
N LEU A 50 14.49 8.83 -8.30
CA LEU A 50 13.63 8.08 -9.21
C LEU A 50 13.69 6.56 -8.97
N SER A 51 14.86 6.01 -8.62
CA SER A 51 15.00 4.58 -8.31
C SER A 51 14.25 4.19 -7.04
N LYS A 52 14.33 5.02 -6.00
CA LYS A 52 13.55 4.83 -4.75
C LYS A 52 12.05 4.98 -5.03
N TYR A 53 11.66 5.95 -5.85
CA TYR A 53 10.27 6.16 -6.24
C TYR A 53 9.69 4.94 -6.97
N LYS A 54 10.41 4.39 -7.95
CA LYS A 54 9.96 3.20 -8.69
C LYS A 54 9.78 2.00 -7.77
N LYS A 55 10.71 1.75 -6.84
CA LYS A 55 10.59 0.67 -5.85
C LYS A 55 9.38 0.87 -4.94
N PHE A 56 9.22 2.08 -4.41
CA PHE A 56 8.06 2.44 -3.59
C PHE A 56 6.75 2.21 -4.35
N MET A 57 6.66 2.66 -5.60
CA MET A 57 5.45 2.53 -6.41
C MET A 57 5.11 1.07 -6.74
N VAL A 58 6.09 0.18 -6.86
CA VAL A 58 5.85 -1.26 -7.03
C VAL A 58 5.22 -1.84 -5.76
N GLU A 59 5.77 -1.55 -4.59
CA GLU A 59 5.25 -2.03 -3.31
C GLU A 59 3.87 -1.43 -3.00
N TYR A 60 3.73 -0.12 -3.15
CA TYR A 60 2.48 0.59 -2.97
C TYR A 60 1.36 0.03 -3.86
N LYS A 61 1.63 -0.20 -5.16
CA LYS A 61 0.65 -0.85 -6.07
C LYS A 61 0.28 -2.24 -5.61
N ALA A 62 1.25 -3.04 -5.14
CA ALA A 62 0.99 -4.39 -4.65
C ALA A 62 0.05 -4.37 -3.43
N ILE A 63 0.25 -3.44 -2.50
CA ILE A 63 -0.61 -3.26 -1.32
C ILE A 63 -2.01 -2.82 -1.73
N VAL A 64 -2.13 -1.78 -2.57
CA VAL A 64 -3.43 -1.27 -3.04
C VAL A 64 -4.22 -2.35 -3.78
N ILE A 65 -3.60 -3.06 -4.73
CA ILE A 65 -4.24 -4.14 -5.49
C ILE A 65 -4.75 -5.23 -4.55
N TYR A 66 -3.96 -5.61 -3.54
CA TYR A 66 -4.38 -6.58 -2.54
C TYR A 66 -5.59 -6.07 -1.76
N LEU A 67 -5.53 -4.85 -1.21
CA LEU A 67 -6.62 -4.31 -0.40
C LEU A 67 -7.93 -4.15 -1.19
N LEU A 68 -7.85 -3.85 -2.49
CA LEU A 68 -9.00 -3.78 -3.40
C LEU A 68 -9.60 -5.16 -3.72
N ILE A 69 -8.77 -6.13 -4.13
CA ILE A 69 -9.23 -7.49 -4.50
C ILE A 69 -9.92 -8.16 -3.32
N TYR A 70 -9.36 -8.01 -2.12
CA TYR A 70 -9.91 -8.58 -0.90
C TYR A 70 -10.95 -7.69 -0.20
N ARG A 71 -11.39 -6.59 -0.85
CA ARG A 71 -12.45 -5.68 -0.37
C ARG A 71 -12.22 -5.11 1.03
N TYR A 72 -10.96 -4.96 1.43
CA TYR A 72 -10.63 -4.29 2.68
C TYR A 72 -10.93 -2.79 2.63
N ILE A 73 -10.95 -2.21 1.42
CA ILE A 73 -11.15 -0.79 1.15
C ILE A 73 -12.04 -0.65 -0.12
N PRO A 74 -12.94 0.35 -0.17
CA PRO A 74 -13.76 0.60 -1.36
C PRO A 74 -12.93 1.15 -2.55
N GLN A 75 -13.45 0.96 -3.77
CA GLN A 75 -12.72 1.30 -5.02
C GLN A 75 -12.49 2.81 -5.22
N ASP A 76 -13.27 3.63 -4.55
CA ASP A 76 -13.24 5.09 -4.61
C ASP A 76 -12.22 5.72 -3.64
N ASN A 77 -11.62 4.93 -2.75
CA ASN A 77 -10.65 5.46 -1.79
C ASN A 77 -9.34 5.80 -2.52
N MET A 78 -9.18 7.07 -2.87
CA MET A 78 -7.96 7.56 -3.49
C MET A 78 -6.88 7.72 -2.41
N PHE A 79 -5.90 6.84 -2.40
CA PHE A 79 -4.70 6.88 -1.54
C PHE A 79 -3.67 7.96 -1.96
N HIS A 80 -4.14 9.02 -2.62
CA HIS A 80 -3.31 10.06 -3.21
C HIS A 80 -2.58 10.89 -2.15
N GLU A 81 -3.20 11.09 -0.99
CA GLU A 81 -2.59 11.74 0.18
C GLU A 81 -1.41 10.91 0.70
N ASP A 82 -1.60 9.60 0.89
CA ASP A 82 -0.51 8.70 1.32
C ASP A 82 0.69 8.76 0.37
N LEU A 83 0.44 8.78 -0.94
CA LEU A 83 1.51 8.87 -1.95
C LEU A 83 2.27 10.19 -1.86
N PHE A 84 1.53 11.30 -1.75
CA PHE A 84 2.12 12.62 -1.62
C PHE A 84 2.96 12.69 -0.34
N ASP A 85 2.47 12.11 0.75
CA ASP A 85 3.14 12.17 2.05
C ASP A 85 4.48 11.44 2.12
N CYS A 86 4.69 10.42 1.29
CA CYS A 86 5.94 9.67 1.20
C CYS A 86 7.10 10.44 0.57
N LEU A 87 6.82 11.50 -0.18
CA LEU A 87 7.83 12.28 -0.89
C LEU A 87 8.72 13.04 0.08
N SER A 88 10.00 13.23 -0.27
CA SER A 88 10.88 14.09 0.52
C SER A 88 10.36 15.53 0.54
N THR A 89 10.71 16.30 1.58
CA THR A 89 10.29 17.70 1.71
C THR A 89 10.68 18.55 0.51
N ASP A 90 11.85 18.28 -0.07
CA ASP A 90 12.36 19.01 -1.24
C ASP A 90 11.51 18.74 -2.49
N ILE A 91 11.17 17.46 -2.73
CA ILE A 91 10.34 17.06 -3.86
C ILE A 91 8.89 17.52 -3.66
N LYS A 92 8.34 17.40 -2.44
CA LYS A 92 7.02 17.98 -2.10
C LYS A 92 6.98 19.46 -2.43
N GLY A 93 7.99 20.22 -1.98
CA GLY A 93 8.07 21.65 -2.23
C GLY A 93 8.19 22.01 -3.72
N ALA A 94 8.96 21.23 -4.49
CA ALA A 94 9.10 21.43 -5.93
C ALA A 94 7.78 21.13 -6.67
N ILE A 95 7.18 19.96 -6.42
CA ILE A 95 5.93 19.54 -7.04
C ILE A 95 4.79 20.48 -6.66
N SER A 96 4.66 20.87 -5.39
CA SER A 96 3.63 21.82 -4.97
C SER A 96 3.76 23.16 -5.69
N LYS A 97 4.98 23.68 -5.89
CA LYS A 97 5.18 24.94 -6.63
C LYS A 97 4.73 24.82 -8.08
N GLU A 98 5.06 23.72 -8.75
CA GLU A 98 4.63 23.48 -10.13
C GLU A 98 3.11 23.28 -10.23
N MET A 99 2.52 22.53 -9.30
CA MET A 99 1.07 22.31 -9.25
C MET A 99 0.27 23.57 -8.95
N ILE A 100 0.77 24.46 -8.07
CA ILE A 100 0.16 25.76 -7.81
C ILE A 100 0.25 26.63 -9.07
N LYS A 101 1.39 26.64 -9.75
CA LYS A 101 1.58 27.40 -11.00
C LYS A 101 0.60 26.95 -12.09
N ASP A 102 0.30 25.66 -12.15
CA ASP A 102 -0.62 25.07 -13.12
C ASP A 102 -2.09 25.06 -12.64
N ASN A 103 -2.39 25.71 -11.51
CA ASN A 103 -3.72 25.78 -10.88
C ASN A 103 -4.38 24.42 -10.56
N PHE A 104 -3.58 23.39 -10.29
CA PHE A 104 -4.09 22.07 -9.89
C PHE A 104 -4.31 21.90 -8.38
N MET A 105 -3.75 22.79 -7.54
CA MET A 105 -4.03 22.82 -6.10
C MET A 105 -5.19 23.78 -5.80
N VAL A 106 -6.35 23.23 -5.47
CA VAL A 106 -7.53 24.02 -5.08
C VAL A 106 -7.37 24.44 -3.61
N GLY A 107 -7.51 25.73 -3.32
CA GLY A 107 -7.50 26.23 -1.95
C GLY A 107 -8.67 25.65 -1.15
N ALA A 108 -8.37 25.10 0.03
CA ALA A 108 -9.38 24.68 0.99
C ALA A 108 -9.87 25.89 1.82
N GLU A 109 -11.05 25.76 2.43
CA GLU A 109 -11.68 26.85 3.20
C GLU A 109 -10.89 27.24 4.46
N ASP A 110 -10.02 26.35 4.94
CA ASP A 110 -9.12 26.56 6.08
C ASP A 110 -7.79 27.24 5.71
N GLY A 111 -7.61 27.62 4.44
CA GLY A 111 -6.37 28.21 3.92
C GLY A 111 -5.29 27.18 3.55
N GLY A 112 -5.60 25.88 3.64
CA GLY A 112 -4.78 24.81 3.08
C GLY A 112 -4.98 24.62 1.57
N TYR A 113 -4.35 23.58 1.02
CA TYR A 113 -4.58 23.16 -0.37
C TYR A 113 -5.07 21.73 -0.41
N LEU A 114 -6.10 21.48 -1.22
CA LEU A 114 -6.57 20.14 -1.55
C LEU A 114 -5.55 19.47 -2.46
N ILE A 115 -5.10 18.29 -2.05
CA ILE A 115 -4.16 17.49 -2.84
C ILE A 115 -4.93 16.95 -4.06
N PRO A 116 -4.40 17.14 -5.28
CA PRO A 116 -5.08 16.69 -6.49
C PRO A 116 -5.06 15.16 -6.62
N PRO A 117 -5.97 14.59 -7.42
CA PRO A 117 -6.09 13.14 -7.61
C PRO A 117 -4.80 12.49 -8.11
N ILE A 118 -4.61 11.21 -7.79
CA ILE A 118 -3.38 10.45 -8.04
C ILE A 118 -2.87 10.47 -9.49
N ASN A 119 -3.78 10.62 -10.46
CA ASN A 119 -3.44 10.68 -11.87
C ASN A 119 -2.69 11.97 -12.23
N ILE A 120 -3.01 13.08 -11.56
CA ILE A 120 -2.33 14.35 -11.74
C ILE A 120 -0.98 14.29 -11.02
N LEU A 121 -0.96 13.82 -9.76
CA LEU A 121 0.29 13.65 -8.99
C LEU A 121 1.34 12.84 -9.74
N LYS A 122 0.97 11.70 -10.34
CA LYS A 122 1.90 10.87 -11.12
C LYS A 122 2.58 11.63 -12.26
N LYS A 123 1.88 12.55 -12.94
CA LYS A 123 2.46 13.32 -14.05
C LYS A 123 3.63 14.19 -13.60
N TYR A 124 3.53 14.78 -12.42
CA TYR A 124 4.59 15.65 -11.87
C TYR A 124 5.74 14.85 -11.24
N ILE A 125 5.47 13.64 -10.74
CA ILE A 125 6.53 12.81 -10.16
C ILE A 125 7.34 12.05 -11.24
N ASP A 126 6.71 11.72 -12.38
CA ASP A 126 7.35 11.01 -13.49
C ASP A 126 8.10 11.96 -14.47
N GLN A 127 8.03 13.28 -14.29
CA GLN A 127 8.76 14.30 -15.07
C GLN A 127 10.25 14.34 -14.70
#